data_AF-A0A356MRW2-F1
#
_entry.id   AF-A0A356MRW2-F1
#
_cell.length_a   1.000
_cell.length_b   1.000
_cell.length_c   1.000
_cell.angle_alpha   90.00
_cell.angle_beta   90.00
_cell.angle_gamma   90.00
#
_symmetry.space_group_name_H-M   'P 1'
#
loop_
_entity.id
_entity.type
_entity.pdbx_description
1 polymer ?
#
loop_
_entity_poly.entity_id
_entity_poly.type
_entity_poly.pdbx_seq_one_letter_code
_entity_poly.pdbx_strand_id
1 'polypeptide(L)'
;RTERREDIPRVLEHQFGFNIREVVDLTEYESQNKFLEGTGSIVLDRVNRKAYAALSDRTDIRALDHFCTHFGFTPITFNAFQTFKNERLLIYHTNVMMCIGTHYAVVCLDCIDSVLERQKVHDSLVEDGLALIQITEDQVNQFAGNMLELRGSEGPILVMSSSAFASLPTTQIDKLNQFATVLHAPLKTIETCGGGSARCMIAEIHLPKQNA
;
A
#
# COMPACT_ATOMS: atom_id res chain seq x y z
N ARG A 1 21.13 3.97 -11.11
CA ARG A 1 19.87 3.30 -11.48
C ARG A 1 19.31 3.95 -12.75
N THR A 2 19.11 3.21 -13.84
CA THR A 2 18.62 3.73 -15.14
C THR A 2 17.15 4.18 -15.09
N GLU A 3 16.41 3.71 -14.09
CA GLU A 3 15.02 4.02 -13.82
C GLU A 3 14.82 5.36 -13.11
N ARG A 4 15.88 6.01 -12.58
CA ARG A 4 15.75 7.32 -11.92
C ARG A 4 15.51 8.40 -12.98
N ARG A 5 14.41 9.11 -12.84
CA ARG A 5 13.95 10.15 -13.78
C ARG A 5 13.89 11.50 -13.09
N GLU A 6 15.01 12.22 -13.11
CA GLU A 6 15.17 13.57 -12.54
C GLU A 6 14.26 14.63 -13.19
N ASP A 7 13.69 14.33 -14.35
CA ASP A 7 12.77 15.20 -15.07
C ASP A 7 11.33 15.13 -14.53
N ILE A 8 10.95 14.09 -13.77
CA ILE A 8 9.58 13.90 -13.29
C ILE A 8 9.08 15.08 -12.43
N PRO A 9 9.84 15.60 -11.44
CA PRO A 9 9.39 16.77 -10.68
C PRO A 9 9.07 17.97 -11.59
N ARG A 10 9.90 18.23 -12.60
CA ARG A 10 9.68 19.32 -13.56
C ARG A 10 8.45 19.09 -14.43
N VAL A 11 8.21 17.85 -14.86
CA VAL A 11 7.00 17.48 -15.59
C VAL A 11 5.76 17.70 -14.72
N LEU A 12 5.78 17.25 -13.47
CA LEU A 12 4.69 17.44 -12.52
C LEU A 12 4.40 18.92 -12.26
N GLU A 13 5.43 19.74 -12.08
CA GLU A 13 5.28 21.17 -11.83
C GLU A 13 4.79 21.93 -13.08
N HIS A 14 5.50 21.82 -14.21
CA HIS A 14 5.24 22.67 -15.37
C HIS A 14 4.14 22.16 -16.30
N GLN A 15 4.01 20.85 -16.49
CA GLN A 15 3.01 20.29 -17.41
C GLN A 15 1.70 19.98 -16.69
N PHE A 16 1.78 19.48 -15.45
CA PHE A 16 0.59 19.15 -14.68
C PHE A 16 0.19 20.23 -13.67
N GLY A 17 0.99 21.29 -13.47
CA GLY A 17 0.61 22.44 -12.63
C GLY A 17 0.56 22.11 -11.14
N PHE A 18 1.31 21.11 -10.67
CA PHE A 18 1.46 20.83 -9.25
C PHE A 18 2.40 21.83 -8.58
N ASN A 19 2.14 22.14 -7.32
CA ASN A 19 3.00 22.99 -6.50
C ASN A 19 4.00 22.10 -5.75
N ILE A 20 5.25 22.09 -6.22
CA ILE A 20 6.34 21.35 -5.60
C ILE A 20 7.19 22.34 -4.80
N ARG A 21 7.08 22.29 -3.47
CA ARG A 21 7.82 23.19 -2.57
C ARG A 21 9.18 22.64 -2.19
N GLU A 22 9.29 21.31 -2.13
CA GLU A 22 10.45 20.61 -1.62
C GLU A 22 10.54 19.24 -2.30
N VAL A 23 11.78 18.78 -2.49
CA VAL A 23 12.10 17.41 -2.89
C VAL A 23 12.93 16.79 -1.78
N VAL A 24 12.40 15.73 -1.18
CA VAL A 24 13.08 14.97 -0.14
C VAL A 24 13.81 13.81 -0.80
N ASP A 25 15.14 13.87 -0.81
CA ASP A 25 15.99 12.86 -1.43
C ASP A 25 16.52 11.86 -0.39
N LEU A 26 16.04 10.62 -0.45
CA LEU A 26 16.50 9.51 0.39
C LEU A 26 17.58 8.65 -0.28
N THR A 27 18.19 9.11 -1.38
CA THR A 27 19.22 8.37 -2.13
C THR A 27 20.42 7.99 -1.28
N GLU A 28 20.73 8.73 -0.22
CA GLU A 28 21.86 8.41 0.67
C GLU A 28 21.79 6.99 1.27
N TYR A 29 20.58 6.46 1.50
CA TYR A 29 20.36 5.12 2.02
C TYR A 29 20.78 4.02 1.03
N GLU A 30 20.72 4.29 -0.27
CA GLU A 30 21.15 3.37 -1.33
C GLU A 30 22.63 3.01 -1.18
N SER A 31 23.48 3.99 -0.81
CA SER A 31 24.92 3.76 -0.57
C SER A 31 25.20 2.80 0.58
N GLN A 32 24.22 2.59 1.46
CA GLN A 32 24.27 1.70 2.61
C GLN A 32 23.46 0.42 2.38
N ASN A 33 23.01 0.15 1.14
CA ASN A 33 22.16 -0.97 0.77
C ASN A 33 20.84 -1.03 1.58
N LYS A 34 20.26 0.14 1.86
CA LYS A 34 18.98 0.32 2.55
C LYS A 34 17.97 0.95 1.60
N PHE A 35 16.75 0.45 1.63
CA PHE A 35 15.73 0.81 0.64
C PHE A 35 14.39 1.11 1.29
N LEU A 36 13.62 1.97 0.62
CA LEU A 36 12.23 2.25 0.92
C LEU A 36 11.52 2.41 -0.42
N GLU A 37 10.95 1.31 -0.94
CA GLU A 37 10.37 1.25 -2.29
C GLU A 37 8.97 1.89 -2.36
N GLY A 38 8.88 3.13 -1.87
CA GLY A 38 7.72 3.99 -1.95
C GLY A 38 6.46 3.33 -1.39
N THR A 39 5.36 3.46 -2.12
CA THR A 39 4.07 2.95 -1.68
C THR A 39 3.97 1.43 -1.78
N GLY A 40 4.95 0.72 -2.37
CA GLY A 40 5.08 -0.73 -2.24
C GLY A 40 5.42 -1.13 -0.81
N SER A 41 6.45 -0.49 -0.28
CA SER A 41 6.93 -0.65 1.09
C SER A 41 6.01 -0.07 2.16
N ILE A 42 5.26 0.98 1.85
CA ILE A 42 4.48 1.73 2.84
C ILE A 42 3.01 1.81 2.41
N VAL A 43 2.13 1.36 3.31
CA VAL A 43 0.68 1.61 3.20
C VAL A 43 0.32 2.74 4.15
N LEU A 44 -0.15 3.85 3.59
CA LEU A 44 -0.34 5.10 4.31
C LEU A 44 -1.82 5.28 4.67
N ASP A 45 -2.10 5.31 5.96
CA ASP A 45 -3.34 5.88 6.47
C ASP A 45 -3.17 7.40 6.52
N ARG A 46 -3.76 8.07 5.53
CA ARG A 46 -3.63 9.53 5.38
C ARG A 46 -4.52 10.30 6.34
N VAL A 47 -5.62 9.70 6.78
CA VAL A 47 -6.58 10.32 7.70
C VAL A 47 -5.98 10.34 9.10
N ASN A 48 -5.47 9.20 9.56
CA ASN A 48 -4.93 9.04 10.92
C ASN A 48 -3.42 9.27 11.01
N ARG A 49 -2.77 9.63 9.90
CA ARG A 49 -1.33 9.91 9.82
C ARG A 49 -0.47 8.73 10.29
N LYS A 50 -0.82 7.50 9.89
CA LYS A 50 -0.03 6.29 10.19
C LYS A 50 0.58 5.69 8.93
N ALA A 51 1.79 5.14 9.06
CA ALA A 51 2.52 4.47 7.99
C ALA A 51 2.75 3.01 8.38
N TYR A 52 2.00 2.10 7.77
CA TYR A 52 2.12 0.66 7.99
C TYR A 52 3.21 0.11 7.07
N ALA A 53 4.14 -0.64 7.65
CA ALA A 53 5.31 -1.13 6.94
C ALA A 53 5.76 -2.52 7.44
N ALA A 54 5.61 -3.52 6.58
CA ALA A 54 6.30 -4.80 6.71
C ALA A 54 7.79 -4.61 6.39
N LEU A 55 8.66 -4.95 7.33
CA LEU A 55 10.11 -4.86 7.15
C LEU A 55 10.61 -5.96 6.23
N SER A 56 11.49 -5.59 5.30
CA SER A 56 12.07 -6.49 4.29
C SER A 56 13.32 -5.88 3.67
N ASP A 57 13.95 -6.60 2.74
CA ASP A 57 15.04 -6.06 1.91
C ASP A 57 14.61 -4.83 1.08
N ARG A 58 13.30 -4.57 0.95
CA ARG A 58 12.74 -3.41 0.25
C ARG A 58 12.30 -2.29 1.19
N THR A 59 12.28 -2.54 2.50
CA THR A 59 11.73 -1.64 3.52
C THR A 59 12.64 -1.62 4.76
N ASP A 60 13.63 -0.72 4.75
CA ASP A 60 14.51 -0.46 5.87
C ASP A 60 13.88 0.53 6.86
N ILE A 61 13.96 0.20 8.15
CA ILE A 61 13.38 0.99 9.24
C ILE A 61 13.95 2.42 9.31
N ARG A 62 15.23 2.63 9.00
CA ARG A 62 15.86 3.96 9.14
C ARG A 62 15.39 4.91 8.04
N ALA A 63 15.25 4.39 6.82
CA ALA A 63 14.68 5.16 5.71
C ALA A 63 13.20 5.46 5.98
N LEU A 64 12.46 4.50 6.53
CA LEU A 64 11.06 4.70 6.96
C LEU A 64 10.95 5.76 8.06
N ASP A 65 11.81 5.73 9.07
CA ASP A 65 11.79 6.69 10.19
C ASP A 65 12.08 8.12 9.68
N HIS A 66 13.02 8.27 8.75
CA HIS A 66 13.27 9.56 8.07
C HIS A 66 12.01 10.01 7.33
N PHE A 67 11.42 9.15 6.49
CA PHE A 67 10.17 9.46 5.79
C PHE A 67 9.07 9.89 6.77
N CYS A 68 8.84 9.11 7.82
CA CYS A 68 7.80 9.36 8.81
C CYS A 68 8.02 10.68 9.57
N THR A 69 9.26 10.96 9.97
CA THR A 69 9.63 12.20 10.64
C THR A 69 9.41 13.42 9.74
N HIS A 70 9.87 13.34 8.49
CA HIS A 70 9.76 14.45 7.55
C HIS A 70 8.31 14.72 7.17
N PHE A 71 7.55 13.68 6.83
CA PHE A 71 6.18 13.82 6.35
C PHE A 71 5.15 13.82 7.48
N GLY A 72 5.52 13.66 8.76
CA GLY A 72 4.57 13.65 9.88
C GLY A 72 3.62 12.45 9.84
N PHE A 73 4.18 11.25 9.77
CA PHE A 73 3.47 9.98 9.94
C PHE A 73 4.01 9.24 11.17
N THR A 74 3.17 8.47 11.83
CA THR A 74 3.56 7.54 12.90
C THR A 74 3.82 6.16 12.28
N PRO A 75 5.04 5.59 12.39
CA PRO A 75 5.34 4.29 11.82
C PRO A 75 4.72 3.15 12.62
N ILE A 76 4.05 2.21 11.93
CA ILE A 76 3.59 0.93 12.46
C ILE A 76 4.33 -0.19 11.72
N THR A 77 5.47 -0.58 12.27
CA THR A 77 6.35 -1.60 11.67
C THR A 77 6.04 -3.01 12.17
N PHE A 78 6.21 -4.01 11.33
CA PHE A 78 6.03 -5.42 11.68
C PHE A 78 6.78 -6.33 10.71
N ASN A 79 6.89 -7.62 11.02
CA ASN A 79 7.38 -8.62 10.08
C ASN A 79 6.19 -9.41 9.52
N ALA A 80 6.19 -9.61 8.21
CA ALA A 80 5.11 -10.32 7.53
C ALA A 80 5.66 -11.40 6.60
N PHE A 81 4.98 -12.53 6.59
CA PHE A 81 5.37 -13.74 5.88
C PHE A 81 4.17 -14.32 5.15
N GLN A 82 4.42 -15.08 4.09
CA GLN A 82 3.42 -15.79 3.33
C GLN A 82 3.90 -17.21 3.04
N THR A 83 2.97 -18.13 2.89
CA THR A 83 3.26 -19.51 2.53
C THR A 83 3.27 -19.66 1.01
N PHE A 84 4.43 -19.99 0.44
CA PHE A 84 4.58 -20.29 -0.98
C PHE A 84 5.29 -21.61 -1.16
N LYS A 85 4.67 -22.55 -1.88
CA LYS A 85 5.20 -23.92 -2.09
C LYS A 85 5.64 -24.63 -0.79
N ASN A 86 4.82 -24.50 0.26
CA ASN A 86 5.06 -25.04 1.61
C ASN A 86 6.26 -24.43 2.36
N GLU A 87 6.80 -23.31 1.89
CA GLU A 87 7.82 -22.54 2.60
C GLU A 87 7.23 -21.23 3.12
N ARG A 88 7.60 -20.84 4.34
CA ARG A 88 7.24 -19.56 4.95
C ARG A 88 8.26 -18.51 4.50
N LEU A 89 7.87 -17.63 3.59
CA LEU A 89 8.73 -16.63 2.97
C LEU A 89 8.36 -15.24 3.43
N LEU A 90 9.36 -14.36 3.55
CA LEU A 90 9.14 -12.95 3.89
C LEU A 90 8.37 -12.24 2.78
N ILE A 91 7.37 -11.44 3.15
CA ILE A 91 6.66 -10.56 2.22
C ILE A 91 7.55 -9.34 1.93
N TYR A 92 7.81 -9.10 0.65
CA TYR A 92 8.74 -8.04 0.24
C TYR A 92 8.10 -6.64 0.24
N HIS A 93 6.80 -6.52 -0.04
CA HIS A 93 6.06 -5.25 -0.05
C HIS A 93 4.80 -5.34 0.81
N THR A 94 4.61 -4.35 1.69
CA THR A 94 3.44 -4.25 2.58
C THR A 94 2.12 -4.25 1.81
N ASN A 95 2.11 -3.60 0.64
CA ASN A 95 0.90 -3.49 -0.19
C ASN A 95 0.47 -4.80 -0.88
N VAL A 96 1.18 -5.91 -0.67
CA VAL A 96 0.76 -7.24 -1.10
C VAL A 96 -0.28 -7.80 -0.13
N MET A 97 -0.15 -7.49 1.16
CA MET A 97 -0.99 -8.06 2.22
C MET A 97 -2.04 -7.10 2.80
N MET A 98 -1.96 -5.80 2.48
CA MET A 98 -2.94 -4.83 3.00
C MET A 98 -3.14 -3.61 2.11
N CYS A 99 -4.33 -3.02 2.20
CA CYS A 99 -4.63 -1.68 1.75
C CYS A 99 -5.52 -0.97 2.79
N ILE A 100 -5.47 0.36 2.80
CA ILE A 100 -6.29 1.19 3.69
C ILE A 100 -7.08 2.17 2.81
N GLY A 101 -8.39 2.18 3.00
CA GLY A 101 -9.31 3.18 2.45
C GLY A 101 -9.68 4.21 3.51
N THR A 102 -10.62 5.10 3.19
CA THR A 102 -11.01 6.19 4.10
C THR A 102 -11.67 5.69 5.40
N HIS A 103 -12.37 4.54 5.36
CA HIS A 103 -13.16 4.03 6.47
C HIS A 103 -12.92 2.55 6.81
N TYR A 104 -12.00 1.89 6.10
CA TYR A 104 -11.76 0.47 6.23
C TYR A 104 -10.30 0.11 5.96
N ALA A 105 -9.91 -1.06 6.42
CA ALA A 105 -8.64 -1.68 6.07
C ALA A 105 -8.86 -3.13 5.62
N VAL A 106 -8.31 -3.47 4.45
CA VAL A 106 -8.16 -4.85 4.00
C VAL A 106 -6.79 -5.31 4.48
N VAL A 107 -6.72 -6.39 5.25
CA VAL A 107 -5.47 -6.82 5.87
C VAL A 107 -5.42 -8.34 6.08
N CYS A 108 -4.30 -8.98 5.75
CA CYS A 108 -4.02 -10.35 6.15
C CYS A 108 -3.22 -10.38 7.46
N LEU A 109 -3.93 -10.48 8.58
CA LEU A 109 -3.27 -10.58 9.90
C LEU A 109 -2.54 -11.92 10.09
N ASP A 110 -2.92 -12.96 9.35
CA ASP A 110 -2.27 -14.27 9.38
C ASP A 110 -0.88 -14.26 8.74
N CYS A 111 -0.55 -13.22 7.97
CA CYS A 111 0.82 -12.98 7.50
C CYS A 111 1.76 -12.56 8.65
N ILE A 112 1.25 -12.13 9.80
CA ILE A 112 2.07 -11.63 10.91
C ILE A 112 2.20 -12.72 11.98
N ASP A 113 3.31 -13.45 11.95
CA ASP A 113 3.55 -14.61 12.83
C ASP A 113 3.68 -14.22 14.31
N SER A 114 4.27 -13.05 14.58
CA SER A 114 4.40 -12.53 15.94
C SER A 114 3.05 -12.08 16.47
N VAL A 115 2.58 -12.75 17.53
CA VAL A 115 1.32 -12.41 18.22
C VAL A 115 1.30 -10.94 18.66
N LEU A 116 2.43 -10.44 19.16
CA LEU A 116 2.58 -9.07 19.64
C LEU A 116 2.49 -8.04 18.50
N GLU A 117 3.15 -8.32 17.37
CA GLU A 117 3.09 -7.43 16.20
C GLU A 117 1.70 -7.47 15.54
N ARG A 118 1.10 -8.65 15.45
CA ARG A 118 -0.25 -8.84 14.91
C ARG A 118 -1.29 -8.08 15.73
N GLN A 119 -1.21 -8.18 17.05
CA GLN A 119 -2.08 -7.45 17.97
C GLN A 119 -1.88 -5.94 17.81
N LYS A 120 -0.63 -5.46 17.72
CA LYS A 120 -0.31 -4.04 17.48
C LYS A 120 -0.93 -3.51 16.19
N VAL A 121 -0.83 -4.25 15.08
CA VAL A 121 -1.41 -3.84 13.79
C VAL A 121 -2.94 -3.84 13.87
N HIS A 122 -3.52 -4.89 14.43
CA HIS A 122 -4.96 -4.98 14.65
C HIS A 122 -5.49 -3.79 15.47
N ASP A 123 -4.91 -3.56 16.65
CA ASP A 123 -5.38 -2.52 17.57
C ASP A 123 -5.21 -1.13 16.96
N SER A 124 -4.08 -0.87 16.29
CA SER A 124 -3.86 0.41 15.60
C SER A 124 -4.94 0.72 14.56
N LEU A 125 -5.44 -0.28 13.84
CA LEU A 125 -6.50 -0.10 12.83
C LEU A 125 -7.88 0.07 13.49
N VAL A 126 -8.17 -0.71 14.54
CA VAL A 126 -9.46 -0.67 15.24
C VAL A 126 -9.63 0.59 16.08
N GLU A 127 -8.57 1.04 16.75
CA GLU A 127 -8.57 2.30 17.54
C GLU A 127 -8.87 3.52 16.68
N ASP A 128 -8.49 3.49 15.40
CA ASP A 128 -8.79 4.53 14.42
C ASP A 128 -10.21 4.40 13.82
N GLY A 129 -11.00 3.43 14.29
CA GLY A 129 -12.38 3.21 13.84
C GLY A 129 -12.51 2.60 12.45
N LEU A 130 -11.43 2.03 11.90
CA LEU A 130 -11.47 1.39 10.58
C LEU A 130 -12.22 0.06 10.65
N ALA A 131 -13.16 -0.13 9.73
CA ALA A 131 -13.77 -1.44 9.54
C ALA A 131 -12.72 -2.43 9.01
N LEU A 132 -12.46 -3.50 9.75
CA LEU A 132 -11.52 -4.54 9.33
C LEU A 132 -12.17 -5.53 8.36
N ILE A 133 -11.59 -5.65 7.17
CA ILE A 133 -11.85 -6.73 6.21
C ILE A 133 -10.62 -7.65 6.22
N GLN A 134 -10.66 -8.66 7.10
CA GLN A 134 -9.59 -9.64 7.17
C GLN A 134 -9.61 -10.53 5.92
N ILE A 135 -8.48 -10.62 5.22
CA ILE A 135 -8.26 -11.52 4.09
C ILE A 135 -7.33 -12.67 4.48
N THR A 136 -7.41 -13.79 3.76
CA THR A 136 -6.55 -14.96 3.96
C THR A 136 -5.27 -14.89 3.12
N GLU A 137 -4.27 -15.73 3.43
CA GLU A 137 -3.08 -15.86 2.58
C GLU A 137 -3.42 -16.31 1.15
N ASP A 138 -4.45 -17.14 0.98
CA ASP A 138 -4.92 -17.54 -0.37
C ASP A 138 -5.45 -16.33 -1.15
N GLN A 139 -6.14 -15.40 -0.48
CA GLN A 139 -6.60 -14.16 -1.09
C GLN A 139 -5.44 -13.19 -1.36
N VAL A 140 -4.44 -13.13 -0.47
CA VAL A 140 -3.18 -12.40 -0.72
C VAL A 140 -2.49 -12.94 -1.97
N ASN A 141 -2.43 -14.26 -2.15
CA ASN A 141 -1.89 -14.92 -3.35
C ASN A 141 -2.73 -14.64 -4.62
N GLN A 142 -3.96 -14.15 -4.47
CA GLN A 142 -4.81 -13.62 -5.54
C GLN A 142 -4.81 -12.07 -5.57
N PHE A 143 -3.79 -11.43 -4.98
CA PHE A 143 -3.60 -9.97 -4.97
C PHE A 143 -4.66 -9.16 -4.22
N ALA A 144 -5.39 -9.77 -3.28
CA ALA A 144 -6.44 -9.07 -2.53
C ALA A 144 -5.94 -7.94 -1.62
N GLY A 145 -4.65 -7.92 -1.24
CA GLY A 145 -4.06 -6.76 -0.55
C GLY A 145 -3.65 -5.63 -1.51
N ASN A 146 -3.49 -5.92 -2.80
CA ASN A 146 -2.99 -4.97 -3.80
C ASN A 146 -4.10 -4.13 -4.44
N MET A 147 -5.03 -3.67 -3.59
CA MET A 147 -6.14 -2.80 -3.97
C MET A 147 -5.81 -1.34 -3.64
N LEU A 148 -6.56 -0.42 -4.24
CA LEU A 148 -6.42 1.00 -3.97
C LEU A 148 -7.78 1.69 -4.00
N GLU A 149 -8.06 2.47 -2.96
CA GLU A 149 -9.19 3.39 -2.99
C GLU A 149 -8.81 4.65 -3.78
N LEU A 150 -9.67 5.01 -4.73
CA LEU A 150 -9.56 6.19 -5.58
C LEU A 150 -10.75 7.10 -5.34
N ARG A 151 -10.56 8.39 -5.63
CA ARG A 151 -11.66 9.34 -5.71
C ARG A 151 -12.38 9.19 -7.06
N GLY A 152 -13.65 8.77 -7.02
CA GLY A 152 -14.56 8.81 -8.17
C GLY A 152 -15.42 10.07 -8.19
N SER A 153 -16.18 10.27 -9.28
CA SER A 153 -17.14 11.37 -9.42
C SER A 153 -18.38 11.20 -8.52
N GLU A 154 -18.81 9.95 -8.33
CA GLU A 154 -20.00 9.58 -7.54
C GLU A 154 -19.65 9.10 -6.12
N GLY A 155 -18.37 9.13 -5.73
CA GLY A 155 -17.89 8.62 -4.44
C GLY A 155 -16.59 7.81 -4.57
N PRO A 156 -16.14 7.18 -3.48
CA PRO A 156 -14.94 6.35 -3.48
C PRO A 156 -15.09 5.13 -4.41
N ILE A 157 -14.01 4.80 -5.12
CA ILE A 157 -13.92 3.62 -5.99
C ILE A 157 -12.78 2.74 -5.46
N LEU A 158 -13.04 1.48 -5.16
CA LEU A 158 -12.00 0.53 -4.80
C LEU A 158 -11.60 -0.26 -6.05
N VAL A 159 -10.38 -0.03 -6.54
CA VAL A 159 -9.86 -0.75 -7.70
C VAL A 159 -9.09 -1.99 -7.28
N MET A 160 -9.33 -3.09 -7.99
CA MET A 160 -8.64 -4.38 -7.79
C MET A 160 -8.56 -5.17 -9.09
N SER A 161 -7.81 -6.28 -9.12
CA SER A 161 -7.88 -7.19 -10.27
C SER A 161 -9.10 -8.09 -10.20
N SER A 162 -9.49 -8.66 -11.35
CA SER A 162 -10.53 -9.70 -11.37
C SER A 162 -10.13 -10.97 -10.61
N SER A 163 -8.83 -11.26 -10.43
CA SER A 163 -8.33 -12.36 -9.60
C SER A 163 -8.61 -12.08 -8.12
N ALA A 164 -8.26 -10.86 -7.66
CA ALA A 164 -8.58 -10.41 -6.31
C ALA A 164 -10.08 -10.45 -6.05
N PHE A 165 -10.88 -9.86 -6.94
CA PHE A 165 -12.34 -9.84 -6.82
C PHE A 165 -12.94 -11.25 -6.70
N ALA A 166 -12.53 -12.19 -7.57
CA ALA A 166 -13.04 -13.55 -7.57
C ALA A 166 -12.61 -14.37 -6.33
N SER A 167 -11.55 -13.96 -5.63
CA SER A 167 -11.09 -14.60 -4.40
C SER A 167 -11.90 -14.19 -3.15
N LEU A 168 -12.64 -13.08 -3.22
CA LEU A 168 -13.42 -12.56 -2.10
C LEU A 168 -14.82 -13.20 -2.08
N PRO A 169 -15.26 -13.83 -0.97
CA PRO A 169 -16.67 -14.18 -0.80
C PRO A 169 -17.56 -12.94 -0.85
N THR A 170 -18.82 -13.15 -1.23
CA THR A 170 -19.85 -12.10 -1.31
C THR A 170 -19.93 -11.26 -0.04
N THR A 171 -19.76 -11.86 1.14
CA THR A 171 -19.77 -11.15 2.42
C THR A 171 -18.65 -10.11 2.58
N GLN A 172 -17.47 -10.33 2.00
CA GLN A 172 -16.39 -9.33 1.99
C GLN A 172 -16.67 -8.25 0.94
N ILE A 173 -17.15 -8.64 -0.25
CA ILE A 173 -17.55 -7.70 -1.30
C ILE A 173 -18.65 -6.75 -0.81
N ASP A 174 -19.68 -7.27 -0.14
CA ASP A 174 -20.78 -6.48 0.42
C ASP A 174 -20.30 -5.53 1.52
N LYS A 175 -19.29 -5.92 2.31
CA LYS A 175 -18.65 -5.01 3.28
C LYS A 175 -17.90 -3.89 2.59
N LEU A 176 -17.13 -4.19 1.54
CA LEU A 176 -16.39 -3.17 0.79
C LEU A 176 -17.33 -2.19 0.07
N ASN A 177 -18.42 -2.71 -0.52
CA ASN A 177 -19.44 -1.90 -1.20
C ASN A 177 -20.21 -0.94 -0.28
N GLN A 178 -20.13 -1.09 1.04
CA GLN A 178 -20.65 -0.09 1.99
C GLN A 178 -19.81 1.19 2.00
N PHE A 179 -18.54 1.13 1.59
CA PHE A 179 -17.60 2.24 1.66
C PHE A 179 -17.18 2.77 0.29
N ALA A 180 -17.02 1.88 -0.69
CA ALA A 180 -16.53 2.24 -2.02
C ALA A 180 -17.16 1.35 -3.10
N THR A 181 -17.38 1.91 -4.28
CA THR A 181 -17.81 1.11 -5.44
C THR A 181 -16.65 0.23 -5.89
N VAL A 182 -16.81 -1.08 -5.85
CA VAL A 182 -15.78 -2.01 -6.35
C VAL A 182 -15.71 -1.95 -7.88
N LEU A 183 -14.50 -1.70 -8.40
CA LEU A 183 -14.18 -1.76 -9.82
C LEU A 183 -13.03 -2.75 -10.02
N HIS A 184 -13.22 -3.74 -10.91
CA HIS A 184 -12.20 -4.74 -11.18
C HIS A 184 -11.93 -4.91 -12.68
N ALA A 185 -10.69 -5.27 -13.01
CA ALA A 185 -10.26 -5.52 -14.38
C ALA A 185 -9.34 -6.75 -14.46
N PRO A 186 -9.31 -7.48 -15.59
CA PRO A 186 -8.37 -8.57 -15.78
C PRO A 186 -6.94 -8.02 -15.94
N LEU A 187 -6.04 -8.35 -15.02
CA LEU A 187 -4.65 -7.88 -14.99
C LEU A 187 -3.62 -9.00 -15.18
N LYS A 188 -4.05 -10.14 -15.75
CA LYS A 188 -3.29 -11.39 -15.83
C LYS A 188 -1.84 -11.22 -16.28
N THR A 189 -1.59 -10.42 -17.32
CA THR A 189 -0.23 -10.19 -17.83
C THR A 189 0.68 -9.55 -16.79
N ILE A 190 0.18 -8.55 -16.06
CA ILE A 190 0.95 -7.83 -15.03
C ILE A 190 1.20 -8.75 -13.84
N GLU A 191 0.17 -9.49 -13.41
CA GLU A 191 0.25 -10.43 -12.29
C GLU A 191 1.19 -11.59 -12.57
N THR A 192 1.16 -12.14 -13.78
CA THR A 192 1.95 -13.32 -14.16
C THR A 192 3.41 -12.97 -14.45
N CYS A 193 3.66 -11.83 -15.09
CA CYS A 193 5.02 -11.46 -15.53
C CYS A 193 5.74 -10.52 -14.56
N GLY A 194 5.00 -9.68 -13.83
CA GLY A 194 5.56 -8.61 -13.01
C GLY A 194 5.38 -8.78 -11.50
N GLY A 195 4.54 -9.72 -11.05
CA GLY A 195 4.28 -9.96 -9.63
C GLY A 195 3.53 -8.83 -8.90
N GLY A 196 3.03 -7.83 -9.63
CA GLY A 196 2.18 -6.74 -9.13
C GLY A 196 0.75 -6.84 -9.65
N SER A 197 -0.15 -6.01 -9.12
CA SER A 197 -1.55 -5.95 -9.56
C SER A 197 -2.04 -4.50 -9.60
N ALA A 198 -3.35 -4.27 -9.42
CA ALA A 198 -4.02 -2.99 -9.67
C ALA A 198 -3.31 -1.80 -9.02
N ARG A 199 -2.98 -1.89 -7.73
CA ARG A 199 -2.31 -0.80 -7.01
C ARG A 199 -0.91 -0.52 -7.54
N CYS A 200 -0.14 -1.54 -7.91
CA CYS A 200 1.22 -1.36 -8.45
C CYS A 200 1.24 -0.64 -9.81
N MET A 201 0.10 -0.52 -10.48
CA MET A 201 -0.04 0.17 -11.77
C MET A 201 -0.44 1.66 -11.61
N ILE A 202 -0.66 2.13 -10.38
CA ILE A 202 -1.20 3.47 -10.11
C ILE A 202 -0.26 4.22 -9.18
N ALA A 203 0.15 5.42 -9.60
CA ALA A 203 0.92 6.35 -8.78
C ALA A 203 -0.01 7.42 -8.19
N GLU A 204 -0.06 7.50 -6.87
CA GLU A 204 -0.83 8.52 -6.15
C GLU A 204 -0.07 9.86 -6.13
N ILE A 205 -0.71 10.94 -6.59
CA ILE A 205 -0.15 12.30 -6.51
C ILE A 205 -1.08 13.17 -5.67
N HIS A 206 -0.62 13.50 -4.45
CA HIS A 206 -1.35 14.31 -3.48
C HIS A 206 -0.87 15.77 -3.40
N LEU A 207 -0.02 16.19 -4.34
CA LEU A 207 0.49 17.56 -4.38
C LEU A 207 -0.66 18.54 -4.69
N PRO A 208 -0.73 19.70 -4.02
CA PRO A 208 -1.70 20.73 -4.37
C PRO A 208 -1.42 21.28 -5.77
N LYS A 209 -2.46 21.74 -6.47
CA LYS A 209 -2.28 22.50 -7.72
C LYS A 209 -1.88 23.94 -7.38
N GLN A 210 -1.15 24.59 -8.29
CA GLN A 210 -0.72 25.98 -8.12
C GLN A 210 -1.89 26.98 -8.01
N ASN A 211 -3.07 26.63 -8.55
CA ASN A 211 -4.28 27.47 -8.57
C ASN A 211 -5.50 26.78 -7.91
N ALA A 212 -5.29 25.86 -6.95
CA ALA A 212 -6.38 25.22 -6.20
C ALA A 212 -6.86 26.06 -5.02
#